data_AF-A0A077PC75-F1
#
_entry.id   AF-A0A077PC75-F1
#
_cell.length_a   1.000
_cell.length_b   1.000
_cell.length_c   1.000
_cell.angle_alpha   90.00
_cell.angle_beta   90.00
_cell.angle_gamma   90.00
#
_symmetry.space_group_name_H-M   'P 1'
#
loop_
_entity.id
_entity.type
_entity.pdbx_description
1 polymer ?
#
loop_
_entity_poly.entity_id
_entity_poly.type
_entity_poly.pdbx_seq_one_letter_code
_entity_poly.pdbx_strand_id
1 'polypeptide(L)'
;MKKLRESIDIPEWRTHDFRRSLVTNLSSEGIAPHVTEKMLGHELGGVMAVYNKHDWIDEQKEAYELYADKIFWHVKQLKPG
;
A
#
# COMPACT_ATOMS: atom_id res chain seq x y z
N MET A 1 5.21 -2.47 17.60
CA MET A 1 3.81 -1.98 17.64
C MET A 1 3.30 -1.70 19.05
N LYS A 2 3.37 -2.64 20.02
CA LYS A 2 2.79 -2.43 21.38
C LYS A 2 3.30 -1.16 22.09
N LYS A 3 4.62 -0.95 22.14
CA LYS A 3 5.23 0.25 22.77
C LYS A 3 4.85 1.58 22.07
N LEU A 4 4.67 1.57 20.75
CA LEU A 4 4.29 2.77 20.00
C LEU A 4 2.84 3.17 20.29
N ARG A 5 1.93 2.18 20.40
CA ARG A 5 0.50 2.40 20.70
C ARG A 5 0.27 3.15 22.01
N GLU A 6 1.11 2.95 23.03
CA GLU A 6 0.99 3.66 24.31
C GLU A 6 1.24 5.17 24.16
N SER A 7 1.87 5.59 23.07
CA SER A 7 2.25 6.98 22.79
C SER A 7 1.49 7.65 21.64
N ILE A 8 0.57 6.95 20.97
CA ILE A 8 -0.21 7.49 19.85
C ILE A 8 -1.71 7.27 20.07
N ASP A 9 -2.49 8.34 19.93
CA ASP A 9 -3.95 8.29 20.05
C ASP A 9 -4.59 7.91 18.71
N ILE A 10 -4.56 6.62 18.38
CA ILE A 10 -5.22 6.07 17.19
C ILE A 10 -6.03 4.81 17.54
N PRO A 11 -7.09 4.50 16.76
CA PRO A 11 -7.83 3.25 16.91
C PRO A 11 -6.94 2.00 16.77
N GLU A 12 -7.46 0.84 17.19
CA GLU A 12 -6.73 -0.42 17.11
C GLU A 12 -6.25 -0.72 15.67
N TRP A 13 -4.93 -0.66 15.46
CA TRP A 13 -4.31 -0.90 14.16
C TRP A 13 -3.52 -2.21 14.09
N ARG A 14 -3.83 -3.09 13.14
CA ARG A 14 -3.13 -4.36 12.92
C ARG A 14 -2.29 -4.31 11.65
N THR A 15 -1.42 -5.30 11.45
CA THR A 15 -0.63 -5.44 10.20
C THR A 15 -1.51 -5.50 8.95
N HIS A 16 -2.73 -6.04 9.06
CA HIS A 16 -3.70 -6.04 7.97
C HIS A 16 -4.13 -4.64 7.53
N ASP A 17 -4.20 -3.68 8.46
CA ASP A 17 -4.63 -2.31 8.17
C ASP A 17 -3.56 -1.53 7.40
N PHE A 18 -2.28 -1.94 7.50
CA PHE A 18 -1.22 -1.44 6.62
C PHE A 18 -1.51 -1.80 5.15
N ARG A 19 -1.85 -3.06 4.87
CA ARG A 19 -2.20 -3.51 3.51
C ARG A 19 -3.40 -2.76 2.96
N ARG A 20 -4.47 -2.62 3.75
CA ARG A 20 -5.66 -1.84 3.36
C ARG A 20 -5.30 -0.39 3.02
N SER A 21 -4.52 0.25 3.88
CA SER A 21 -4.12 1.64 3.70
C SER A 21 -3.24 1.85 2.48
N LEU A 22 -2.33 0.93 2.20
CA LEU A 22 -1.52 0.94 0.98
C LEU A 22 -2.42 0.88 -0.26
N VAL A 23 -3.35 -0.08 -0.32
CA VAL A 23 -4.26 -0.24 -1.47
C VAL A 23 -5.16 0.98 -1.66
N THR A 24 -5.78 1.49 -0.59
CA THR A 24 -6.68 2.65 -0.67
C THR A 24 -5.93 3.89 -1.17
N ASN A 25 -4.73 4.16 -0.64
CA ASN A 25 -3.94 5.31 -1.06
C ASN A 25 -3.42 5.19 -2.49
N LEU A 26 -2.98 4.01 -2.92
CA LEU A 26 -2.50 3.83 -4.29
C LEU A 26 -3.63 3.79 -5.31
N SER A 27 -4.80 3.29 -4.93
CA SER A 27 -6.00 3.37 -5.76
C SER A 27 -6.41 4.82 -6.01
N SER A 28 -6.27 5.73 -5.02
CA SER A 28 -6.57 7.15 -5.22
C SER A 28 -5.56 7.85 -6.14
N GLU A 29 -4.35 7.30 -6.28
CA GLU A 29 -3.33 7.76 -7.22
C GLU A 29 -3.44 7.12 -8.61
N GLY A 30 -4.47 6.29 -8.83
CA GLY A 30 -4.72 5.67 -10.13
C GLY A 30 -3.92 4.39 -10.41
N ILE A 31 -3.22 3.82 -9.41
CA ILE A 31 -2.60 2.50 -9.57
C ILE A 31 -3.69 1.45 -9.79
N ALA A 32 -3.49 0.61 -10.81
CA ALA A 32 -4.48 -0.37 -11.21
C ALA A 32 -4.69 -1.45 -10.12
N PRO A 33 -5.93 -1.92 -9.90
CA PRO A 33 -6.23 -2.91 -8.85
C PRO A 33 -5.44 -4.21 -8.98
N HIS A 34 -5.19 -4.70 -10.20
CA HIS A 34 -4.43 -5.94 -10.39
C HIS A 34 -2.95 -5.79 -10.01
N VAL A 35 -2.39 -4.58 -10.10
CA VAL A 35 -1.02 -4.29 -9.63
C VAL A 35 -1.01 -4.32 -8.11
N THR A 36 -1.96 -3.65 -7.44
CA THR A 36 -2.01 -3.66 -5.97
C THR A 36 -2.30 -5.05 -5.40
N GLU A 37 -3.14 -5.87 -6.03
CA GLU A 37 -3.34 -7.28 -5.66
C GLU A 37 -2.03 -8.08 -5.73
N LYS A 38 -1.24 -7.87 -6.79
CA LYS A 38 0.09 -8.49 -6.92
C LYS A 38 1.07 -8.00 -5.86
N MET A 39 1.06 -6.70 -5.52
CA MET A 39 1.84 -6.14 -4.40
C MET A 39 1.46 -6.77 -3.05
N LEU A 40 0.22 -7.22 -2.89
CA LEU A 40 -0.22 -7.93 -1.69
C LEU A 40 0.20 -9.42 -1.68
N GLY A 41 0.77 -9.92 -2.78
CA GLY A 41 1.09 -11.32 -2.98
C GLY A 41 -0.15 -12.18 -3.23
N HIS A 42 -1.25 -11.58 -3.67
CA HIS A 42 -2.48 -12.30 -3.98
C HIS A 42 -2.44 -12.89 -5.39
N GLU A 43 -3.09 -14.04 -5.56
CA GLU A 43 -3.42 -14.56 -6.89
C GLU A 43 -4.61 -13.80 -7.45
N LEU A 44 -4.57 -13.49 -8.76
CA LEU A 44 -5.74 -12.95 -9.44
C LEU A 44 -6.84 -14.02 -9.50
N GLY A 45 -8.10 -13.60 -9.32
CA GLY A 45 -9.25 -14.49 -9.38
C GLY A 45 -9.95 -14.52 -10.75
N GLY A 46 -10.69 -15.59 -11.01
CA GLY A 46 -11.61 -15.69 -12.14
C GLY A 46 -10.95 -15.57 -13.52
N VAL A 47 -11.65 -14.91 -14.45
CA VAL A 47 -11.19 -14.76 -15.85
C VAL A 47 -9.86 -14.00 -15.95
N MET A 48 -9.59 -13.08 -15.02
CA MET A 48 -8.32 -12.36 -14.97
C MET A 48 -7.13 -13.30 -14.78
N ALA A 49 -7.27 -14.34 -13.95
CA ALA A 49 -6.25 -15.34 -13.70
C ALA A 49 -5.93 -16.19 -14.93
N VAL A 50 -6.93 -16.40 -15.81
CA VAL A 50 -6.79 -17.22 -17.01
C VAL A 50 -5.97 -16.48 -18.05
N TYR A 51 -6.31 -15.22 -18.33
CA TYR A 51 -5.69 -14.45 -19.42
C TYR A 51 -4.45 -13.66 -19.00
N ASN A 52 -4.36 -13.23 -17.74
CA ASN A 52 -3.24 -12.39 -17.31
C ASN A 52 -2.27 -13.16 -16.44
N LYS A 53 -1.18 -13.61 -17.07
CA LYS A 53 -0.05 -14.28 -16.43
C LYS A 53 1.14 -13.36 -16.18
N HIS A 54 1.04 -12.09 -16.59
CA HIS A 54 2.03 -11.07 -16.29
C HIS A 54 2.10 -10.82 -14.78
N ASP A 55 3.27 -10.44 -14.28
CA ASP A 55 3.45 -10.11 -12.86
C ASP A 55 3.53 -8.62 -12.59
N TRP A 56 3.67 -7.78 -13.63
CA TRP A 56 3.69 -6.31 -13.51
C TRP A 56 4.73 -5.81 -12.50
N ILE A 57 5.92 -6.42 -12.52
CA ILE A 57 6.98 -6.11 -11.53
C ILE A 57 7.40 -4.63 -11.63
N ASP A 58 7.44 -4.06 -12.83
CA ASP A 58 7.81 -2.67 -13.03
C ASP A 58 6.74 -1.73 -12.46
N GLU A 59 5.46 -1.98 -12.74
CA GLU A 59 4.35 -1.21 -12.18
C GLU A 59 4.22 -1.37 -10.67
N GLN A 60 4.51 -2.57 -10.14
CA GLN A 60 4.59 -2.80 -8.69
C GLN A 60 5.69 -1.94 -8.07
N LYS A 61 6.87 -1.88 -8.69
CA LYS A 61 7.99 -1.07 -8.22
C LYS A 61 7.61 0.42 -8.20
N GLU A 62 7.07 0.94 -9.31
CA GLU A 62 6.63 2.33 -9.41
C GLU A 62 5.59 2.68 -8.33
N ALA A 63 4.64 1.77 -8.08
CA ALA A 63 3.63 1.93 -7.04
C ALA A 63 4.23 1.94 -5.63
N TYR A 64 5.24 1.09 -5.34
CA TYR A 64 5.94 1.13 -4.06
C TYR A 64 6.74 2.41 -3.86
N GLU A 65 7.42 2.88 -4.90
CA GLU A 65 8.19 4.14 -4.88
C GLU A 65 7.25 5.33 -4.61
N LEU A 66 6.13 5.41 -5.32
CA LEU A 66 5.09 6.42 -5.09
C LEU A 66 4.55 6.39 -3.66
N TYR A 67 4.26 5.20 -3.12
CA TYR A 67 3.77 5.08 -1.75
C TYR A 67 4.80 5.56 -0.73
N ALA A 68 6.07 5.20 -0.93
CA ALA A 68 7.17 5.64 -0.10
C ALA A 68 7.32 7.17 -0.13
N ASP A 69 7.29 7.77 -1.32
CA ASP A 69 7.37 9.22 -1.49
C ASP A 69 6.26 9.96 -0.75
N LYS A 70 5.03 9.45 -0.79
CA LYS A 70 3.90 10.01 -0.02
C LYS A 70 4.12 9.92 1.49
N ILE A 71 4.58 8.77 1.99
CA ILE A 71 4.91 8.62 3.42
C ILE A 71 5.99 9.64 3.81
N PHE A 72 7.08 9.72 3.04
CA PHE A 72 8.15 10.67 3.32
C PHE A 72 7.69 12.13 3.22
N TRP A 73 6.79 12.45 2.29
CA TRP A 73 6.17 13.76 2.20
C TRP A 73 5.43 14.11 3.49
N HIS A 74 4.56 13.23 3.99
CA HIS A 74 3.86 13.44 5.26
C HIS A 74 4.81 13.58 6.43
N VAL A 75 5.83 12.73 6.54
CA VAL A 75 6.84 12.80 7.61
C VAL A 75 7.59 14.13 7.59
N LYS A 76 7.92 14.67 6.40
CA LYS A 76 8.55 15.99 6.27
C LYS A 76 7.65 17.12 6.77
N GLN A 77 6.33 17.00 6.63
CA GLN A 77 5.37 17.98 7.17
C GLN A 77 5.28 17.94 8.71
N LEU A 78 5.68 16.83 9.34
CA LEU A 78 5.67 16.68 10.80
C LEU A 78 6.86 17.36 11.49
N LYS A 79 7.71 18.12 10.77
CA LYS A 79 8.82 18.83 11.41
C LYS A 79 8.30 19.75 12.52
N PRO A 80 8.81 19.61 13.76
CA PRO A 80 8.51 20.52 14.84
C PRO A 80 9.20 21.86 14.57
N GLY A 81 8.45 22.96 14.72
CA GLY A 81 9.03 24.22 15.19
C GLY A 81 9.48 24.08 16.64
#